data_AF-A0A5A7RU84-F1
#
_entry.id   AF-A0A5A7RU84-F1
#
_cell.length_a   1.000
_cell.length_b   1.000
_cell.length_c   1.000
_cell.angle_alpha   90.00
_cell.angle_beta   90.00
_cell.angle_gamma   90.00
#
_symmetry.space_group_name_H-M   'P 1'
#
loop_
_entity.id
_entity.type
_entity.pdbx_description
1 polymer ?
#
loop_
_entity_poly.entity_id
_entity_poly.type
_entity_poly.pdbx_seq_one_letter_code
_entity_poly.pdbx_strand_id
1 'polypeptide(L)'
;MNKKLKQDKEISKITFKKGELAAEVEELSGENVFGCYQCGTCSAGCPYVEDMDLTPDEVIRYIILDRSEVLNSKTIWLCSACFTCAERCPRDINITKIMEALRQIVLRHKIDHTKAYEIPEKERHMIPQIAFVSLFRKNIG
;
A
#
# COMPACT_ATOMS: atom_id res chain seq x y z
N MET A 1 -17.45 5.58 10.60
CA MET A 1 -17.46 4.13 10.33
C MET A 1 -16.19 3.52 10.92
N ASN A 2 -16.30 2.67 11.95
CA ASN A 2 -15.17 1.91 12.49
C ASN A 2 -14.84 0.76 11.53
N LYS A 3 -14.11 1.04 10.44
CA LYS A 3 -13.55 -0.01 9.59
C LYS A 3 -12.38 -0.64 10.34
N LYS A 4 -12.62 -1.82 10.94
CA LYS A 4 -11.54 -2.62 11.55
C LYS A 4 -10.74 -3.26 10.43
N LEU A 5 -9.48 -2.84 10.28
CA LEU A 5 -8.51 -3.47 9.39
C LEU A 5 -8.31 -4.93 9.81
N LYS A 6 -8.23 -5.84 8.84
CA LYS A 6 -7.89 -7.24 9.13
C LYS A 6 -6.42 -7.27 9.57
N GLN A 7 -6.17 -7.69 10.81
CA GLN A 7 -4.82 -7.75 11.36
C GLN A 7 -4.13 -9.03 10.90
N ASP A 8 -3.06 -8.87 10.11
CA ASP A 8 -2.11 -9.95 9.89
C ASP A 8 -1.13 -9.99 11.07
N LYS A 9 -0.88 -11.19 11.59
CA LYS A 9 -0.03 -11.38 12.78
C LYS A 9 1.43 -11.07 12.48
N GLU A 10 1.87 -11.18 11.23
CA GLU A 10 3.24 -10.89 10.84
C GLU A 10 3.47 -9.39 10.67
N ILE A 11 2.55 -8.69 9.98
CA ILE A 11 2.61 -7.23 9.79
C ILE A 11 2.49 -6.50 11.13
N SER A 12 1.70 -7.02 12.06
CA SER A 12 1.55 -6.44 13.40
C SER A 12 2.84 -6.49 14.25
N LYS A 13 3.88 -7.22 13.84
CA LYS A 13 5.20 -7.23 14.49
C LYS A 13 6.08 -6.07 14.05
N ILE A 14 5.74 -5.38 12.95
CA ILE A 14 6.48 -4.21 12.50
C ILE A 14 6.18 -3.06 13.48
N THR A 15 7.19 -2.71 14.28
CA THR A 15 7.09 -1.65 15.28
C THR A 15 7.84 -0.42 14.82
N PHE A 16 7.16 0.72 14.82
CA PHE A 16 7.74 2.04 14.61
C PHE A 16 7.81 2.78 15.93
N LYS A 17 8.88 3.55 16.15
CA LYS A 17 8.83 4.62 17.16
C LYS A 17 8.06 5.80 16.59
N LYS A 18 7.65 6.69 17.49
CA LYS A 18 6.87 7.88 17.15
C LYS A 18 7.57 8.72 16.06
N GLY A 19 6.89 8.92 14.94
CA GLY A 19 7.31 9.70 13.79
C GLY A 19 8.17 8.94 12.77
N GLU A 20 8.56 7.69 13.06
CA GLU A 20 9.42 6.92 12.15
C GLU A 20 8.65 6.42 10.92
N LEU A 21 7.34 6.13 11.02
CA LEU A 21 6.56 5.65 9.86
C LEU A 21 6.46 6.72 8.78
N ALA A 22 6.08 7.94 9.18
CA ALA A 22 5.97 9.05 8.23
C ALA A 22 7.33 9.32 7.56
N ALA A 23 8.42 9.34 8.35
CA ALA A 23 9.76 9.55 7.83
C ALA A 23 10.19 8.46 6.83
N GLU A 24 9.95 7.18 7.13
CA GLU A 24 10.29 6.08 6.23
C GLU A 24 9.46 6.14 4.93
N VAL A 25 8.18 6.52 5.02
CA VAL A 25 7.34 6.73 3.83
C VAL A 25 7.85 7.89 2.98
N GLU A 26 8.22 9.02 3.58
CA GLU A 26 8.79 10.16 2.85
C GLU A 26 10.14 9.80 2.20
N GLU A 27 10.99 9.03 2.89
CA GLU A 27 12.27 8.55 2.35
C GLU A 27 12.08 7.64 1.14
N LEU A 28 11.19 6.65 1.23
CA LEU A 28 10.94 5.69 0.15
C LEU A 28 10.18 6.29 -1.03
N SER A 29 9.23 7.20 -0.77
CA SER A 29 8.39 7.79 -1.82
C SER A 29 8.99 9.04 -2.44
N GLY A 30 9.81 9.78 -1.70
CA GLY A 30 10.29 11.12 -2.07
C GLY A 30 9.19 12.19 -2.03
N GLU A 31 8.05 11.92 -1.39
CA GLU A 31 6.89 12.81 -1.34
C GLU A 31 6.70 13.37 0.08
N ASN A 32 6.28 14.63 0.20
CA ASN A 32 5.95 15.23 1.50
C ASN A 32 4.49 14.91 1.87
N VAL A 33 4.29 13.98 2.81
CA VAL A 33 2.94 13.52 3.20
C VAL A 33 2.18 14.57 3.99
N PHE A 34 2.89 15.43 4.73
CA PHE A 34 2.30 16.53 5.51
C PHE A 34 1.78 17.69 4.65
N GLY A 35 2.11 17.72 3.35
CA GLY A 35 1.52 18.64 2.39
C GLY A 35 0.04 18.36 2.08
N CYS A 36 -0.48 17.19 2.49
CA CYS A 36 -1.85 16.78 2.25
C CYS A 36 -2.84 17.45 3.22
N TYR A 37 -3.80 18.18 2.65
CA TYR A 37 -4.88 18.85 3.37
C TYR A 37 -6.23 18.11 3.33
N GLN A 38 -6.24 16.82 2.96
CA GLN A 38 -7.42 15.94 3.04
C GLN A 38 -8.63 16.39 2.19
N CYS A 39 -8.41 16.79 0.93
CA CYS A 39 -9.50 17.17 0.01
C CYS A 39 -10.33 16.00 -0.56
N GLY A 40 -9.82 14.76 -0.50
CA GLY A 40 -10.50 13.57 -1.03
C GLY A 40 -10.48 13.39 -2.56
N THR A 41 -9.85 14.27 -3.35
CA THR A 41 -9.81 14.17 -4.83
C THR A 41 -9.22 12.85 -5.31
N CYS A 42 -8.18 12.34 -4.64
CA CYS A 42 -7.57 11.06 -4.95
C CYS A 42 -8.55 9.88 -4.80
N SER A 43 -9.41 9.94 -3.78
CA SER A 43 -10.40 8.90 -3.48
C SER A 43 -11.57 8.95 -4.43
N ALA A 44 -12.08 10.16 -4.74
CA ALA A 44 -13.11 10.36 -5.74
C ALA A 44 -12.67 9.92 -7.16
N GLY A 45 -11.36 10.00 -7.46
CA GLY A 45 -10.81 9.58 -8.74
C GLY A 45 -10.41 8.10 -8.84
N CYS A 46 -10.42 7.35 -7.74
CA CYS A 46 -9.92 5.97 -7.72
C CYS A 46 -10.99 5.00 -8.27
N PRO A 47 -10.70 4.22 -9.33
CA PRO A 47 -11.67 3.28 -9.91
C PRO A 47 -11.95 2.07 -9.01
N TYR A 48 -11.09 1.80 -8.01
CA TYR A 48 -11.21 0.66 -7.10
C TYR A 48 -11.64 1.08 -5.67
N VAL A 49 -12.10 2.32 -5.49
CA VAL A 49 -12.36 2.88 -4.15
C VAL A 49 -13.40 2.08 -3.35
N GLU A 50 -14.35 1.44 -4.03
CA GLU A 50 -15.41 0.64 -3.39
C GLU A 50 -14.88 -0.67 -2.81
N ASP A 51 -13.82 -1.24 -3.40
CA ASP A 51 -13.18 -2.48 -2.93
C ASP A 51 -12.10 -2.23 -1.85
N MET A 52 -11.74 -0.96 -1.64
CA MET A 52 -10.70 -0.55 -0.70
C MET A 52 -11.21 -0.50 0.75
N ASP A 53 -10.39 -0.94 1.69
CA ASP A 53 -10.69 -0.83 3.12
C ASP A 53 -10.38 0.58 3.64
N LEU A 54 -9.29 1.21 3.19
CA LEU A 54 -9.04 2.64 3.38
C LEU A 54 -9.02 3.36 2.04
N THR A 55 -9.68 4.50 1.93
CA THR A 55 -9.55 5.33 0.72
C THR A 55 -8.14 5.95 0.64
N PRO A 56 -7.67 6.34 -0.56
CA PRO A 56 -6.34 6.93 -0.72
C PRO A 56 -6.02 8.12 0.21
N ASP A 57 -6.98 9.00 0.48
CA ASP A 57 -6.83 10.11 1.43
C ASP A 57 -6.76 9.63 2.89
N GLU A 58 -7.57 8.62 3.26
CA GLU A 58 -7.52 7.97 4.57
C GLU A 58 -6.16 7.30 4.80
N VAL A 59 -5.56 6.65 3.79
CA VAL A 59 -4.21 6.07 3.89
C VAL A 59 -3.18 7.14 4.24
N ILE A 60 -3.19 8.28 3.55
CA ILE A 60 -2.31 9.41 3.86
C ILE A 60 -2.58 9.93 5.28
N ARG A 61 -3.85 10.00 5.69
CA ARG A 61 -4.21 10.43 7.05
C ARG A 61 -3.62 9.52 8.11
N TYR A 62 -3.62 8.21 7.90
CA TYR A 62 -3.00 7.25 8.82
C TYR A 62 -1.49 7.45 8.92
N ILE A 63 -0.82 7.72 7.80
CA ILE A 63 0.62 8.02 7.79
C ILE A 63 0.92 9.29 8.59
N ILE A 64 0.18 10.38 8.36
CA ILE A 64 0.34 11.65 9.09
C ILE A 64 0.10 11.47 10.59
N LEU A 65 -0.82 10.58 10.96
CA LEU A 65 -1.10 10.22 12.35
C LEU A 65 -0.15 9.17 12.91
N ASP A 66 0.88 8.76 12.16
CA ASP A 66 1.89 7.79 12.53
C ASP A 66 1.28 6.42 12.94
N ARG A 67 0.20 6.03 12.24
CA ARG A 67 -0.58 4.81 12.52
C ARG A 67 -0.12 3.66 11.64
N SER A 68 0.78 2.83 12.17
CA SER A 68 1.34 1.66 11.47
C SER A 68 0.28 0.60 11.09
N GLU A 69 -0.92 0.67 11.64
CA GLU A 69 -2.04 -0.18 11.24
C GLU A 69 -2.33 -0.08 9.74
N VAL A 70 -1.99 1.04 9.08
CA VAL A 70 -2.12 1.23 7.62
C VAL A 70 -1.40 0.16 6.80
N LEU A 71 -0.34 -0.45 7.32
CA LEU A 71 0.39 -1.53 6.65
C LEU A 71 -0.45 -2.80 6.49
N ASN A 72 -1.49 -2.98 7.30
CA ASN A 72 -2.45 -4.08 7.18
C ASN A 72 -3.59 -3.80 6.17
N SER A 73 -3.63 -2.60 5.59
CA SER A 73 -4.70 -2.21 4.68
C SER A 73 -4.59 -2.97 3.36
N LYS A 74 -5.72 -3.51 2.90
CA LYS A 74 -5.82 -4.11 1.56
C LYS A 74 -5.59 -3.08 0.46
N THR A 75 -5.87 -1.81 0.72
CA THR A 75 -5.71 -0.72 -0.23
C THR A 75 -4.32 -0.64 -0.84
N ILE A 76 -3.26 -0.85 -0.04
CA ILE A 76 -1.89 -0.79 -0.56
C ILE A 76 -1.65 -1.89 -1.60
N TRP A 77 -2.32 -3.05 -1.48
CA TRP A 77 -2.22 -4.16 -2.44
C TRP A 77 -3.19 -4.04 -3.62
N LEU A 78 -4.37 -3.43 -3.42
CA LEU A 78 -5.35 -3.19 -4.47
C LEU A 78 -4.93 -2.05 -5.41
N CYS A 79 -4.17 -1.07 -4.92
CA CYS A 79 -3.67 0.03 -5.74
C CYS A 79 -3.00 -0.50 -7.02
N SER A 80 -3.57 -0.12 -8.18
CA SER A 80 -3.11 -0.53 -9.50
C SER A 80 -1.97 0.32 -10.05
N ALA A 81 -1.55 1.35 -9.32
CA ALA A 81 -0.59 2.36 -9.79
C ALA A 81 -1.00 2.97 -11.14
N CYS A 82 -2.29 3.31 -11.30
CA CYS A 82 -2.82 3.94 -12.52
C CYS A 82 -2.55 5.46 -12.61
N PHE A 83 -1.92 6.06 -11.59
CA PHE A 83 -1.53 7.48 -11.52
C PHE A 83 -2.67 8.53 -11.54
N THR A 84 -3.95 8.15 -11.70
CA THR A 84 -5.08 9.11 -11.67
C THR A 84 -5.09 10.01 -10.44
N CYS A 85 -4.76 9.48 -9.27
CA CYS A 85 -4.71 10.24 -8.03
C CYS A 85 -3.54 11.24 -7.98
N ALA A 86 -2.39 10.90 -8.58
CA ALA A 86 -1.24 11.78 -8.64
C ALA A 86 -1.53 12.99 -9.53
N GLU A 87 -2.05 12.75 -10.74
CA GLU A 87 -2.33 13.83 -11.71
C GLU A 87 -3.43 14.79 -11.29
N ARG A 88 -4.36 14.33 -10.46
CA ARG A 88 -5.48 15.16 -9.98
C ARG A 88 -5.18 15.85 -8.64
N CYS A 89 -4.03 15.59 -8.03
CA CYS A 89 -3.72 16.12 -6.72
C CYS A 89 -3.45 17.63 -6.81
N PRO A 90 -4.26 18.51 -6.19
CA PRO A 90 -4.04 19.95 -6.23
C PRO A 90 -2.80 20.40 -5.42
N ARG A 91 -2.19 19.48 -4.67
CA ARG A 91 -0.98 19.70 -3.88
C ARG A 91 0.26 19.06 -4.51
N ASP A 92 0.11 18.48 -5.71
CA ASP A 92 1.19 17.81 -6.44
C ASP A 92 1.87 16.68 -5.65
N ILE A 93 1.07 15.95 -4.86
CA ILE A 93 1.54 14.80 -4.09
C ILE A 93 1.34 13.54 -4.93
N ASN A 94 2.39 12.77 -5.16
CA ASN A 94 2.28 11.50 -5.86
C ASN A 94 1.83 10.37 -4.93
N ILE A 95 0.52 10.25 -4.74
CA ILE A 95 -0.09 9.20 -3.90
C ILE A 95 0.27 7.78 -4.38
N THR A 96 0.58 7.60 -5.66
CA THR A 96 0.99 6.29 -6.19
C THR A 96 2.33 5.83 -5.61
N LYS A 97 3.30 6.75 -5.46
CA LYS A 97 4.58 6.45 -4.82
C LYS A 97 4.42 6.17 -3.32
N ILE A 98 3.52 6.88 -2.65
CA ILE A 98 3.21 6.63 -1.23
C ILE A 98 2.65 5.21 -1.04
N MET A 99 1.73 4.78 -1.91
CA MET A 99 1.19 3.41 -1.87
C MET A 99 2.27 2.35 -2.12
N GLU A 100 3.19 2.61 -3.06
CA GLU A 100 4.34 1.72 -3.28
C GLU A 100 5.28 1.70 -2.08
N ALA A 101 5.58 2.85 -1.46
CA ALA A 101 6.42 2.92 -0.25
C ALA A 101 5.85 2.04 0.87
N LEU A 102 4.54 2.11 1.14
CA LEU A 102 3.89 1.24 2.13
C LEU A 102 4.04 -0.25 1.80
N ARG A 103 3.91 -0.65 0.52
CA ARG A 103 4.17 -2.04 0.10
C ARG A 103 5.62 -2.43 0.35
N GLN A 104 6.56 -1.57 -0.03
CA GLN A 104 7.99 -1.80 0.14
C GLN A 104 8.39 -1.95 1.61
N ILE A 105 7.79 -1.20 2.53
CA ILE A 105 7.99 -1.37 3.97
C ILE A 105 7.65 -2.80 4.40
N VAL A 106 6.50 -3.32 3.98
CA VAL A 106 6.07 -4.69 4.33
C VAL A 106 7.00 -5.73 3.71
N LEU A 107 7.30 -5.61 2.42
CA LEU A 107 8.15 -6.57 1.70
C LEU A 107 9.59 -6.58 2.25
N ARG A 108 10.17 -5.42 2.57
CA ARG A 108 11.53 -5.36 3.17
C ARG A 108 11.65 -6.05 4.52
N HIS A 109 10.53 -6.24 5.22
CA HIS A 109 10.46 -7.04 6.44
C HIS A 109 10.32 -8.55 6.18
N LYS A 110 10.47 -9.00 4.92
CA LYS A 110 10.33 -10.39 4.45
C LYS A 110 8.94 -10.96 4.68
N ILE A 111 7.92 -10.11 4.55
CA ILE A 111 6.52 -10.49 4.68
C ILE A 111 5.91 -10.45 3.28
N ASP A 112 5.89 -11.62 2.62
CA ASP A 112 5.26 -11.75 1.31
C ASP A 112 3.74 -11.66 1.43
N HIS A 113 3.13 -10.83 0.58
CA HIS A 113 1.67 -10.79 0.46
C HIS A 113 1.11 -12.07 -0.16
N THR A 114 1.90 -12.75 -0.99
CA THR A 114 1.51 -14.02 -1.59
C THR A 114 2.68 -14.99 -1.58
N LYS A 115 2.43 -16.19 -1.07
CA LYS A 115 3.46 -17.23 -0.92
C LYS A 115 3.55 -18.10 -2.17
N ALA A 116 4.40 -17.69 -3.12
CA ALA A 116 4.56 -18.42 -4.38
C ALA A 116 5.01 -19.88 -4.20
N TYR A 117 5.73 -20.18 -3.12
CA TYR A 117 6.22 -21.53 -2.82
C TYR A 117 5.11 -22.49 -2.35
N GLU A 118 3.96 -21.98 -1.91
CA GLU A 118 2.80 -22.80 -1.51
C GLU A 118 1.94 -23.22 -2.71
N ILE A 119 2.26 -22.75 -3.93
CA ILE A 119 1.52 -23.11 -5.15
C ILE A 119 1.76 -24.59 -5.48
N PRO A 120 0.69 -25.41 -5.59
CA PRO A 120 0.79 -26.82 -5.94
C PRO A 120 1.48 -27.04 -7.28
N GLU A 121 2.25 -28.13 -7.41
CA GLU A 121 2.99 -28.46 -8.63
C GLU A 121 2.08 -28.52 -9.87
N LYS A 122 0.89 -29.10 -9.72
CA LYS A 122 -0.11 -29.20 -10.81
C LYS A 122 -0.55 -27.83 -11.33
N GLU A 123 -0.66 -26.83 -10.47
CA GLU A 123 -1.06 -25.48 -10.86
C GLU A 123 0.12 -24.70 -11.44
N ARG A 124 1.34 -24.94 -10.95
CA ARG A 124 2.56 -24.28 -11.42
C ARG A 124 2.79 -24.44 -12.92
N HIS A 125 2.46 -25.60 -13.49
CA HIS A 125 2.58 -25.85 -14.93
C HIS A 125 1.52 -25.14 -15.78
N MET A 126 0.38 -24.78 -15.20
CA MET A 126 -0.71 -24.09 -15.90
C MET A 126 -0.60 -22.56 -15.82
N ILE A 127 0.12 -22.04 -14.82
CA ILE A 127 0.31 -20.61 -14.63
C ILE A 127 1.30 -20.09 -15.68
N PRO A 128 0.90 -19.10 -16.52
CA PRO A 128 1.81 -18.47 -17.46
C PRO A 128 2.99 -17.80 -16.74
N GLN A 129 4.18 -17.81 -17.35
CA GLN A 129 5.37 -17.17 -16.77
C GLN A 129 5.14 -15.68 -16.46
N ILE A 130 4.33 -14.99 -17.27
CA ILE A 130 3.98 -13.57 -17.05
C ILE A 130 3.20 -13.35 -15.75
N ALA A 131 2.39 -14.32 -15.32
CA ALA A 131 1.67 -14.23 -14.05
C ALA A 131 2.64 -14.33 -12.86
N PHE A 132 3.65 -15.20 -12.94
CA PHE A 132 4.72 -15.25 -11.93
C PHE A 132 5.52 -13.95 -11.87
N VAL A 133 5.94 -13.40 -13.01
CA VAL A 133 6.65 -12.11 -13.03
C VAL A 133 5.81 -11.00 -12.39
N SER A 134 4.52 -10.96 -12.69
CA SER A 134 3.58 -9.99 -12.11
C SER A 134 3.44 -10.17 -10.60
N LEU A 135 3.34 -11.42 -10.15
CA LEU A 135 3.27 -11.80 -8.73
C LEU A 135 4.53 -11.38 -7.99
N PHE A 136 5.70 -11.78 -8.48
CA PHE A 136 6.99 -11.47 -7.86
C PHE A 136 7.24 -9.95 -7.81
N ARG A 137 6.84 -9.20 -8.84
CA ARG A 137 7.04 -7.76 -8.87
C ARG A 137 6.23 -7.02 -7.81
N LYS A 138 5.02 -7.49 -7.50
CA LYS A 138 4.08 -6.73 -6.64
C LYS A 138 3.98 -7.27 -5.22
N ASN A 139 4.06 -8.59 -5.04
CA ASN A 139 3.60 -9.25 -3.81
C ASN A 139 4.72 -9.96 -3.02
N ILE A 140 5.95 -9.98 -3.53
CA ILE A 140 7.06 -10.77 -2.97
C ILE A 140 8.32 -9.90 -2.93
N GLY A 141 9.07 -9.92 -1.84
CA GLY A 141 10.29 -9.11 -1.69
C GLY A 141 11.08 -9.32 -0.41
#